data_AF-A0A933A7B9-F1
#
_entry.id   AF-A0A933A7B9-F1
#
_cell.length_a   1.000
_cell.length_b   1.000
_cell.length_c   1.000
_cell.angle_alpha   90.00
_cell.angle_beta   90.00
_cell.angle_gamma   90.00
#
_symmetry.space_group_name_H-M   'P 1'
#
loop_
_entity.id
_entity.type
_entity.pdbx_description
1 polymer ?
#
loop_
_entity_poly.entity_id
_entity_poly.type
_entity_poly.pdbx_seq_one_letter_code
_entity_poly.pdbx_strand_id
1 'polypeptide(L)'
;MTRGKSRAEATEIRPDAFYASAMTEAERVRLPRARQMEGLDEEIALLRVRLGSLVEEQPQNTELLLKGIGMLVRAVSARYKLSPQAKDNLADAITHVLKEIGGALWPEGFPGPE
;
A
#
# COMPACT_ATOMS: atom_id res chain seq x y z
N MET A 1 -35.99 29.33 -41.68
CA MET A 1 -34.96 28.28 -41.90
C MET A 1 -33.98 28.35 -40.75
N THR A 2 -33.91 27.28 -39.97
CA THR A 2 -33.40 27.27 -38.60
C THR A 2 -31.87 27.26 -38.54
N ARG A 3 -31.41 28.09 -37.60
CA ARG A 3 -30.04 28.40 -37.18
C ARG A 3 -29.30 27.16 -36.67
N GLY A 4 -27.98 27.15 -36.87
CA GLY A 4 -27.12 26.00 -36.59
C GLY A 4 -26.99 25.61 -35.12
N LYS A 5 -26.36 24.46 -34.91
CA LYS A 5 -25.69 24.11 -33.67
C LYS A 5 -24.56 23.12 -33.95
N SER A 6 -23.35 23.65 -34.03
CA SER A 6 -22.15 22.95 -33.61
C SER A 6 -22.33 22.56 -32.15
N ARG A 7 -22.09 21.30 -31.79
CA ARG A 7 -21.72 20.92 -30.44
C ARG A 7 -20.90 19.65 -30.50
N ALA A 8 -19.59 19.87 -30.51
CA ALA A 8 -18.54 19.00 -29.99
C ALA A 8 -19.01 17.60 -29.60
N GLU A 9 -18.56 16.58 -30.35
CA GLU A 9 -18.18 15.32 -29.75
C GLU A 9 -17.20 15.66 -28.63
N ALA A 10 -17.72 15.82 -27.42
CA ALA A 10 -16.90 15.78 -26.23
C ALA A 10 -16.35 14.36 -26.22
N THR A 11 -15.10 14.20 -26.66
CA THR A 11 -14.29 13.03 -26.36
C THR A 11 -14.37 12.86 -24.86
N GLU A 12 -15.25 11.96 -24.42
CA GLU A 12 -15.36 11.58 -23.04
C GLU A 12 -13.99 11.01 -22.70
N ILE A 13 -13.14 11.80 -22.04
CA ILE A 13 -11.84 11.34 -21.57
C ILE A 13 -12.18 10.33 -20.49
N ARG A 14 -12.37 9.09 -20.93
CA ARG A 14 -12.60 8.00 -20.02
C ARG A 14 -11.36 7.92 -19.11
N PRO A 15 -11.50 7.79 -17.79
CA PRO A 15 -10.36 7.80 -16.85
C PRO A 15 -9.29 6.73 -17.14
N ASP A 16 -9.64 5.67 -17.90
CA ASP A 16 -8.72 4.68 -18.44
C ASP A 16 -7.75 5.25 -19.49
N ALA A 17 -8.17 6.23 -20.30
CA ALA A 17 -7.33 6.84 -21.33
C ALA A 17 -6.33 7.86 -20.77
N PHE A 18 -6.63 8.52 -19.65
CA PHE A 18 -5.79 9.60 -19.11
C PHE A 18 -4.43 9.12 -18.60
N TYR A 19 -4.37 7.96 -17.93
CA TYR A 19 -3.11 7.41 -17.41
C TYR A 19 -2.45 6.39 -18.36
N ALA A 20 -3.14 5.95 -19.41
CA ALA A 20 -2.63 4.94 -20.33
C ALA A 20 -1.29 5.33 -20.98
N SER A 21 -1.06 6.61 -21.26
CA SER A 21 0.19 7.11 -21.85
C SER A 21 1.40 7.05 -20.92
N ALA A 22 1.18 6.97 -19.60
CA ALA A 22 2.24 6.90 -18.58
C ALA A 22 2.55 5.47 -18.11
N MET A 23 1.77 4.48 -18.56
CA MET A 23 1.88 3.08 -18.13
C MET A 23 2.68 2.24 -19.12
N THR A 24 3.53 1.37 -18.59
CA THR A 24 4.12 0.25 -19.32
C THR A 24 3.05 -0.76 -19.75
N GLU A 25 3.37 -1.57 -20.76
CA GLU A 25 2.43 -2.59 -21.25
C GLU A 25 2.04 -3.60 -20.16
N ALA A 26 3.00 -3.97 -19.31
CA ALA A 26 2.75 -4.86 -18.19
C ALA A 26 1.80 -4.25 -17.14
N GLU A 27 1.83 -2.94 -16.93
CA GLU A 27 0.94 -2.25 -16.01
C GLU A 27 -0.48 -2.13 -16.56
N ARG A 28 -0.63 -1.88 -17.88
CA ARG A 28 -1.94 -1.81 -18.54
C ARG A 28 -2.71 -3.12 -18.44
N VAL A 29 -2.02 -4.26 -18.57
CA VAL A 29 -2.61 -5.60 -18.44
C VAL A 29 -3.08 -5.88 -17.01
N ARG A 30 -2.37 -5.38 -15.99
CA ARG A 30 -2.71 -5.64 -14.58
C ARG A 30 -3.78 -4.69 -14.03
N LEU A 31 -3.91 -3.48 -14.59
CA LEU A 31 -4.80 -2.44 -14.07
C LEU A 31 -6.28 -2.87 -13.93
N PRO A 32 -6.91 -3.57 -14.90
CA PRO A 32 -8.30 -4.00 -14.76
C PRO A 32 -8.53 -4.89 -13.54
N ARG A 33 -7.56 -5.77 -13.24
CA ARG A 33 -7.59 -6.63 -12.05
C ARG A 33 -7.37 -5.83 -10.77
N ALA A 34 -6.40 -4.93 -10.77
CA ALA A 34 -6.13 -4.06 -9.62
C ALA A 34 -7.33 -3.18 -9.26
N ARG A 35 -8.12 -2.75 -10.26
CA ARG A 35 -9.36 -1.98 -10.06
C ARG A 35 -10.49 -2.75 -9.38
N GLN A 36 -10.45 -4.08 -9.43
CA GLN A 36 -11.45 -4.95 -8.79
C GLN A 36 -11.11 -5.27 -7.34
N MET A 37 -9.89 -4.95 -6.90
CA MET A 37 -9.47 -5.17 -5.53
C MET A 37 -10.02 -4.04 -4.64
N GLU A 38 -10.76 -4.41 -3.61
CA GLU A 38 -11.24 -3.48 -2.59
C GLU A 38 -10.34 -3.51 -1.36
N GLY A 39 -9.99 -2.33 -0.83
CA GLY A 39 -9.17 -2.22 0.36
C GLY A 39 -7.67 -2.44 0.11
N LEU A 40 -6.95 -2.79 1.18
CA LEU A 40 -5.49 -2.99 1.18
C LEU A 40 -5.09 -4.29 1.89
N ASP A 41 -6.05 -5.19 2.14
CA ASP A 41 -5.84 -6.36 3.00
C ASP A 41 -4.84 -7.35 2.41
N GLU A 42 -4.97 -7.65 1.11
CA GLU A 42 -4.07 -8.56 0.41
C GLU A 42 -2.66 -7.97 0.27
N GLU A 43 -2.54 -6.67 0.00
CA GLU A 43 -1.26 -5.95 -0.08
C GLU A 43 -0.54 -5.93 1.26
N ILE A 44 -1.28 -5.69 2.36
CA ILE A 44 -0.73 -5.74 3.71
C ILE A 44 -0.26 -7.16 4.03
N ALA A 45 -1.04 -8.19 3.69
CA ALA A 45 -0.66 -9.59 3.92
C ALA A 45 0.61 -9.95 3.14
N LEU A 46 0.67 -9.59 1.85
CA LEU A 46 1.85 -9.80 1.01
C LEU A 46 3.09 -9.08 1.55
N LEU A 47 2.92 -7.84 2.01
CA LEU A 47 4.02 -7.05 2.54
C LEU A 47 4.57 -7.63 3.85
N ARG A 48 3.72 -8.19 4.71
CA ARG A 48 4.14 -8.94 5.92
C ARG A 48 4.98 -10.16 5.56
N VAL A 49 4.52 -10.98 4.61
CA VAL A 49 5.27 -12.18 4.17
C VAL A 49 6.64 -11.78 3.62
N ARG A 50 6.70 -10.78 2.75
CA ARG A 50 7.97 -10.31 2.18
C ARG A 50 8.92 -9.72 3.21
N LEU A 51 8.39 -9.01 4.21
CA LEU A 51 9.19 -8.52 5.33
C LEU A 51 9.76 -9.67 6.17
N GLY A 52 8.95 -10.71 6.44
CA GLY A 52 9.42 -11.92 7.12
C GLY A 52 10.57 -12.59 6.38
N SER A 53 10.40 -12.85 5.08
CA SER A 53 11.49 -13.39 4.24
C SER A 53 12.73 -12.50 4.24
N LEU A 54 12.55 -11.18 4.22
CA LEU A 54 13.69 -10.24 4.25
C LEU A 54 14.47 -10.30 5.57
N VAL A 55 13.79 -10.48 6.71
CA VAL A 55 14.43 -10.67 8.02
C VAL A 55 15.27 -11.94 8.04
N GLU A 56 14.76 -13.03 7.46
CA GLU A 56 15.47 -14.32 7.40
C GLU A 56 16.65 -14.30 6.42
N GLU A 57 16.46 -13.74 5.23
CA GLU A 57 17.44 -13.77 4.14
C GLU A 57 18.54 -12.72 4.28
N GLN A 58 18.20 -11.52 4.79
CA GLN A 58 19.10 -10.37 4.81
C GLN A 58 18.96 -9.54 6.11
N PRO A 59 19.14 -10.13 7.30
CA PRO A 59 18.92 -9.45 8.58
C PRO A 59 19.80 -8.21 8.78
N GLN A 60 21.01 -8.19 8.20
CA GLN A 60 21.93 -7.05 8.25
C GLN A 60 21.52 -5.87 7.36
N ASN A 61 20.58 -6.05 6.42
CA ASN A 61 20.11 -4.98 5.53
C ASN A 61 19.05 -4.10 6.23
N THR A 62 19.48 -3.46 7.32
CA THR A 62 18.64 -2.67 8.22
C THR A 62 17.93 -1.52 7.51
N GLU A 63 18.56 -0.91 6.50
CA GLU A 63 17.93 0.14 5.69
C GLU A 63 16.71 -0.38 4.94
N LEU A 64 16.82 -1.55 4.29
CA LEU A 64 15.71 -2.14 3.54
C LEU A 64 14.59 -2.62 4.48
N LEU A 65 14.97 -3.19 5.63
CA LEU A 65 14.02 -3.59 6.68
C LEU A 65 13.23 -2.39 7.21
N LEU A 66 13.89 -1.29 7.57
CA LEU A 66 13.24 -0.07 8.05
C LEU A 66 12.32 0.54 6.98
N LYS A 67 12.76 0.57 5.71
CA LYS A 67 11.90 1.00 4.59
C LYS A 67 10.67 0.12 4.45
N GLY A 68 10.82 -1.19 4.54
CA GLY A 68 9.72 -2.15 4.48
C GLY A 68 8.73 -1.97 5.63
N ILE A 69 9.21 -1.85 6.86
CA ILE A 69 8.39 -1.57 8.05
C ILE A 69 7.62 -0.26 7.87
N GLY A 70 8.28 0.80 7.42
CA GLY A 70 7.63 2.09 7.15
C GLY A 70 6.58 2.04 6.03
N MET A 71 6.73 1.14 5.05
CA MET A 71 5.67 0.85 4.06
C MET A 71 4.48 0.13 4.71
N LEU A 72 4.74 -0.86 5.56
CA LEU A 72 3.70 -1.62 6.22
C LEU A 72 2.85 -0.75 7.16
N VAL A 73 3.50 0.09 7.96
CA VAL A 73 2.81 1.06 8.83
C VAL A 73 1.89 1.98 8.02
N ARG A 74 2.36 2.50 6.87
CA ARG A 74 1.55 3.36 6.00
C ARG A 74 0.37 2.63 5.38
N ALA A 75 0.56 1.40 4.88
CA ALA A 75 -0.50 0.59 4.30
C ALA A 75 -1.59 0.26 5.33
N VAL A 76 -1.18 -0.20 6.51
CA VAL A 76 -2.08 -0.48 7.64
C VAL A 76 -2.84 0.79 8.05
N SER A 77 -2.14 1.93 8.20
CA SER A 77 -2.78 3.20 8.54
C SER A 77 -3.79 3.67 7.47
N ALA A 78 -3.47 3.47 6.18
CA ALA A 78 -4.36 3.81 5.07
C ALA A 78 -5.61 2.93 5.07
N ARG A 79 -5.47 1.62 5.33
CA ARG A 79 -6.60 0.71 5.53
C ARG A 79 -7.50 1.17 6.68
N TYR A 80 -6.90 1.58 7.80
CA TYR A 80 -7.67 1.95 8.99
C TYR A 80 -8.31 3.34 8.92
N LYS A 81 -7.74 4.31 8.18
CA LYS A 81 -8.41 5.60 7.90
C LYS A 81 -9.72 5.45 7.11
N LEU A 82 -9.96 4.30 6.48
CA LEU A 82 -11.18 3.99 5.74
C LEU A 82 -12.31 3.40 6.63
N SER A 83 -12.09 3.18 7.93
CA SER A 83 -13.15 2.77 8.88
C SER A 83 -13.08 3.61 10.18
N PRO A 84 -14.12 4.39 10.53
CA PRO A 84 -14.12 5.24 11.73
C PRO A 84 -13.98 4.49 13.07
N GLN A 85 -14.09 3.16 13.05
CA GLN A 85 -14.20 2.31 14.23
C GLN A 85 -12.86 1.73 14.71
N ALA A 86 -11.74 2.11 14.08
CA ALA A 86 -10.48 1.37 14.21
C ALA A 86 -9.26 2.18 14.65
N LYS A 87 -9.44 3.42 15.10
CA LYS A 87 -8.33 4.25 15.62
C LYS A 87 -7.65 3.62 16.83
N ASP A 88 -8.41 2.98 17.72
CA ASP A 88 -7.89 2.43 18.97
C ASP A 88 -7.08 1.13 18.74
N ASN A 89 -7.37 0.37 17.67
CA ASN A 89 -6.68 -0.89 17.36
C ASN A 89 -5.40 -0.70 16.52
N LEU A 90 -5.18 0.49 15.94
CA LEU A 90 -4.03 0.76 15.06
C LEU A 90 -2.72 0.77 15.84
N ALA A 91 -2.70 1.39 17.01
CA ALA A 91 -1.52 1.44 17.87
C ALA A 91 -1.10 0.01 18.27
N ASP A 92 -2.06 -0.80 18.73
CA ASP A 92 -1.81 -2.19 19.13
C ASP A 92 -1.29 -3.05 17.98
N ALA A 93 -1.88 -2.92 16.79
CA ALA A 93 -1.45 -3.66 15.60
C ALA A 93 -0.02 -3.27 15.15
N ILE A 94 0.33 -1.99 15.22
CA ILE A 94 1.69 -1.52 14.91
C ILE A 94 2.66 -2.01 15.99
N THR A 95 2.31 -1.90 17.27
CA THR A 95 3.13 -2.37 18.39
C THR A 95 3.39 -3.88 18.31
N HIS A 96 2.42 -4.68 17.90
CA HIS A 96 2.61 -6.13 17.77
C HIS A 96 3.62 -6.48 16.67
N VAL A 97 3.47 -5.86 15.49
CA VAL A 97 4.42 -6.03 14.37
C VAL A 97 5.83 -5.57 14.76
N LEU A 98 5.94 -4.43 15.45
CA LEU A 98 7.23 -3.92 15.93
C LEU A 98 7.85 -4.85 16.98
N LYS A 99 7.05 -5.51 17.84
CA LYS A 99 7.55 -6.48 18.82
C LYS A 99 8.02 -7.77 18.15
N GLU A 100 7.28 -8.30 17.18
CA GLU A 100 7.68 -9.50 16.45
C GLU A 100 8.98 -9.27 15.67
N ILE A 101 9.07 -8.16 14.94
CA ILE A 101 10.28 -7.82 14.17
C ILE A 101 11.41 -7.39 15.11
N GLY A 102 11.11 -6.60 16.14
CA GLY A 102 12.08 -6.14 17.13
C GLY A 102 12.70 -7.30 17.92
N GLY A 103 11.93 -8.32 18.27
CA GLY A 103 12.45 -9.54 18.89
C GLY A 103 13.34 -10.36 17.96
N ALA A 104 13.06 -10.36 16.66
CA ALA A 104 13.91 -11.02 15.66
C ALA A 104 15.22 -10.26 15.39
N LEU A 105 15.21 -8.93 15.46
CA LEU A 105 16.38 -8.08 15.20
C LEU A 105 17.22 -7.78 16.47
N TRP A 106 16.59 -7.77 17.64
CA TRP A 106 17.20 -7.46 18.94
C TRP A 106 16.65 -8.43 20.01
N PRO A 107 17.22 -9.64 20.11
CA PRO A 107 16.76 -10.66 21.08
C PRO A 107 16.91 -10.21 22.54
N GLU A 108 17.78 -9.23 22.80
CA GLU A 108 18.01 -8.61 24.12
C GLU A 108 16.96 -7.51 24.47
N GLY A 109 16.01 -7.22 23.56
CA GLY A 109 14.94 -6.25 23.76
C GLY A 109 15.13 -4.92 23.03
N PHE A 110 14.01 -4.33 22.59
CA PHE A 110 13.94 -3.03 21.92
C PHE A 110 14.00 -1.90 22.96
N PRO A 111 15.03 -1.04 22.97
CA PRO A 111 15.02 0.16 23.80
C PRO A 111 13.96 1.12 23.25
N GLY A 112 12.79 1.16 23.89
CA GLY A 112 11.74 2.11 23.55
C GLY A 112 12.22 3.55 23.74
N PRO A 113 11.64 4.54 23.03
CA PRO A 113 11.93 5.94 23.29
C PRO A 113 11.46 6.33 24.71
N GLU A 114 12.32 7.05 25.44
CA GLU A 114 11.98 7.70 26.72
C GLU A 114 10.92 8.79 26.54
#